data_AF-A0A4Q0Z1M2-F1
#
_entry.id   AF-A0A4Q0Z1M2-F1
#
_cell.length_a   1.000
_cell.length_b   1.000
_cell.length_c   1.000
_cell.angle_alpha   90.00
_cell.angle_beta   90.00
_cell.angle_gamma   90.00
#
_symmetry.space_group_name_H-M   'P 1'
#
loop_
_entity.id
_entity.type
_entity.pdbx_description
1 polymer ?
#
loop_
_entity_poly.entity_id
_entity_poly.type
_entity_poly.pdbx_seq_one_letter_code
_entity_poly.pdbx_strand_id
1 'polypeptide(L)'
;MINEKIETAHILIVNDIDETLNSLLPFYSKHNVRVIRNEEKEEFQLAQANATIKEAYISTNEKKYIFLCGKIFRNEAQNSLLKILEEPPSNIVFIIITNSKSTILPTIFSRMPHKILKSGLKKEDLSLDIRKLDLKDVYEFLKQNQRIDKKESISFVESLLLKVNKENIELTQNELELFSKSIKLLNLNSRPINVLTTLLLTIINRKHRV
;
A
#
# COMPACT_ATOMS: atom_id res chain seq x y z
N MET A 1 5.61 -5.64 -9.44
CA MET A 1 4.94 -5.07 -10.62
C MET A 1 4.19 -6.18 -11.31
N ILE A 2 3.00 -5.90 -11.82
CA ILE A 2 2.27 -6.84 -12.68
C ILE A 2 2.84 -6.66 -14.08
N ASN A 3 3.36 -7.75 -14.67
CA ASN A 3 4.02 -7.70 -15.97
C ASN A 3 3.22 -8.40 -17.06
N GLU A 4 1.96 -8.75 -16.78
CA GLU A 4 1.11 -9.53 -17.67
C GLU A 4 -0.35 -9.08 -17.57
N LYS A 5 -1.09 -9.36 -18.65
CA LYS A 5 -2.51 -9.13 -18.75
C LYS A 5 -3.26 -10.11 -17.83
N ILE A 6 -4.25 -9.62 -17.08
CA ILE A 6 -5.11 -10.46 -16.26
C ILE A 6 -6.31 -10.90 -17.10
N GLU A 7 -6.42 -12.20 -17.35
CA GLU A 7 -7.45 -12.74 -18.23
C GLU A 7 -8.71 -13.24 -17.51
N THR A 8 -8.66 -13.34 -16.19
CA THR A 8 -9.73 -13.90 -15.35
C THR A 8 -10.06 -13.00 -14.17
N ALA A 9 -11.25 -13.16 -13.61
CA ALA A 9 -11.74 -12.30 -12.54
C ALA A 9 -10.81 -12.39 -11.30
N HIS A 10 -10.34 -11.25 -10.79
CA HIS A 10 -9.33 -11.21 -9.72
C HIS A 10 -9.47 -10.00 -8.80
N ILE A 11 -9.06 -10.16 -7.54
CA ILE A 11 -8.92 -9.07 -6.56
C ILE A 11 -7.43 -8.75 -6.39
N LEU A 12 -7.06 -7.50 -6.60
CA LEU A 12 -5.71 -6.97 -6.44
C LEU A 12 -5.65 -6.10 -5.19
N ILE A 13 -4.83 -6.51 -4.22
CA ILE A 13 -4.58 -5.74 -3.00
C ILE A 13 -3.23 -5.03 -3.14
N VAL A 14 -3.26 -3.71 -3.31
CA VAL A 14 -2.11 -2.90 -3.75
C VAL A 14 -1.75 -1.80 -2.75
N ASN A 15 -0.60 -1.16 -2.92
CA ASN A 15 -0.26 0.04 -2.13
C ASN A 15 -0.93 1.29 -2.71
N ASP A 16 -0.86 1.43 -4.03
CA ASP A 16 -1.39 2.56 -4.78
C ASP A 16 -2.27 2.04 -5.93
N ILE A 17 -3.52 2.50 -5.95
CA ILE A 17 -4.52 2.08 -6.94
C ILE A 17 -4.21 2.69 -8.30
N ASP A 18 -3.88 3.98 -8.34
CA ASP A 18 -3.65 4.72 -9.58
C ASP A 18 -2.36 4.25 -10.25
N GLU A 19 -1.29 4.03 -9.49
CA GLU A 19 -0.04 3.44 -10.01
C GLU A 19 -0.32 2.07 -10.64
N THR A 20 -1.06 1.21 -9.94
CA THR A 20 -1.40 -0.12 -10.44
C THR A 20 -2.25 -0.03 -11.71
N LEU A 21 -3.26 0.84 -11.72
CA LEU A 21 -4.12 1.06 -12.88
C LEU A 21 -3.29 1.51 -14.10
N ASN A 22 -2.41 2.50 -13.92
CA ASN A 22 -1.54 3.00 -14.98
C ASN A 22 -0.58 1.92 -15.51
N SER A 23 -0.14 0.99 -14.66
CA SER A 23 0.67 -0.15 -15.09
C SER A 23 -0.13 -1.22 -15.83
N LEU A 24 -1.42 -1.40 -15.51
CA LEU A 24 -2.28 -2.44 -16.07
C LEU A 24 -2.95 -2.03 -17.38
N LEU A 25 -3.48 -0.82 -17.46
CA LEU A 25 -4.23 -0.34 -18.62
C LEU A 25 -3.51 -0.51 -19.97
N PRO A 26 -2.17 -0.35 -20.08
CA PRO A 26 -1.45 -0.58 -21.34
C PRO A 26 -1.58 -2.00 -21.91
N PHE A 27 -1.89 -3.01 -21.08
CA PHE A 27 -2.07 -4.39 -21.52
C PHE A 27 -3.44 -4.68 -22.14
N TYR A 28 -4.34 -3.69 -22.17
CA TYR A 28 -5.70 -3.85 -22.64
C TYR A 28 -6.07 -2.81 -23.71
N SER A 29 -6.90 -3.21 -24.67
CA SER A 29 -7.45 -2.29 -25.66
C SER A 29 -8.40 -1.29 -25.02
N LYS A 30 -8.24 0.01 -25.31
CA LYS A 30 -9.08 1.09 -24.75
C LYS A 30 -10.59 0.88 -24.94
N HIS A 31 -10.98 0.19 -26.02
CA HIS A 31 -12.38 -0.09 -26.34
C HIS A 31 -13.00 -1.19 -25.45
N ASN A 32 -12.15 -2.03 -24.86
CA ASN A 32 -12.57 -3.22 -24.11
C ASN A 32 -12.38 -3.04 -22.60
N VAL A 33 -12.03 -1.83 -22.14
CA VAL A 33 -11.78 -1.54 -20.73
C VAL A 33 -12.75 -0.50 -20.22
N ARG A 34 -13.26 -0.76 -19.02
CA ARG A 34 -14.04 0.20 -18.24
C ARG A 34 -13.48 0.29 -16.84
N VAL A 35 -13.17 1.51 -16.41
CA VAL A 35 -12.73 1.78 -15.04
C VAL A 35 -13.87 2.46 -14.31
N ILE A 36 -14.31 1.85 -13.23
CA ILE A 36 -15.40 2.33 -12.40
C ILE A 36 -14.81 2.65 -11.03
N ARG A 37 -14.85 3.95 -10.71
CA ARG A 37 -14.40 4.50 -9.43
C ARG A 37 -15.30 5.65 -9.02
N ASN A 38 -15.23 6.00 -7.75
CA ASN A 38 -15.87 7.21 -7.26
C ASN A 38 -14.95 8.40 -7.55
N GLU A 39 -15.48 9.46 -8.16
CA GLU A 39 -14.71 10.65 -8.55
C GLU A 39 -14.51 11.61 -7.38
N GLU A 40 -15.43 11.60 -6.40
CA GLU A 40 -15.43 12.54 -5.28
C GLU A 40 -14.85 11.96 -3.99
N LYS A 41 -14.96 10.64 -3.81
CA LYS A 41 -14.59 9.95 -2.56
C LYS A 41 -13.71 8.74 -2.85
N GLU A 42 -12.95 8.34 -1.84
CA GLU A 42 -12.13 7.13 -1.88
C GLU A 42 -12.94 5.83 -1.69
N GLU A 43 -14.26 5.94 -1.55
CA GLU A 43 -15.17 4.85 -1.25
C GLU A 43 -15.91 4.36 -2.50
N PHE A 44 -15.93 3.05 -2.69
CA PHE A 44 -16.79 2.38 -3.66
C PHE A 44 -18.18 2.17 -3.04
N GLN A 45 -19.16 2.92 -3.55
CA GLN A 45 -20.52 2.98 -3.02
C GLN A 45 -21.52 2.30 -3.96
N LEU A 46 -22.79 2.27 -3.55
CA LEU A 46 -23.86 1.63 -4.31
C LEU A 46 -24.02 2.21 -5.73
N ALA A 47 -23.75 3.51 -5.91
CA ALA A 47 -23.78 4.16 -7.22
C ALA A 47 -22.78 3.51 -8.21
N GLN A 48 -21.54 3.28 -7.78
CA GLN A 48 -20.52 2.62 -8.60
C GLN A 48 -20.84 1.15 -8.84
N ALA A 49 -21.42 0.46 -7.86
CA ALA A 49 -21.87 -0.91 -8.06
C ALA A 49 -22.98 -1.00 -9.12
N ASN A 50 -23.98 -0.11 -9.06
CA ASN A 50 -25.04 -0.04 -10.07
C ASN A 50 -24.50 0.29 -11.46
N ALA A 51 -23.51 1.19 -11.56
CA ALA A 51 -22.82 1.47 -12.83
C ALA A 51 -22.09 0.22 -13.37
N THR A 52 -21.44 -0.54 -12.48
CA THR A 52 -20.77 -1.80 -12.84
C THR A 52 -21.75 -2.83 -13.39
N ILE A 53 -22.87 -3.01 -12.70
CA ILE A 53 -23.92 -3.94 -13.14
C ILE A 53 -24.46 -3.54 -14.51
N LYS A 54 -24.78 -2.24 -14.70
CA LYS A 54 -25.25 -1.73 -16.00
C LYS A 54 -24.23 -1.98 -17.11
N GLU A 55 -22.96 -1.67 -16.88
CA GLU A 55 -21.89 -1.85 -17.88
C GLU A 55 -21.64 -3.33 -18.22
N ALA A 56 -21.77 -4.22 -17.24
CA ALA A 56 -21.59 -5.66 -17.42
C ALA A 56 -22.68 -6.27 -18.31
N TYR A 57 -23.91 -5.77 -18.27
CA TYR A 57 -25.01 -6.25 -19.11
C TYR A 57 -24.99 -5.67 -20.54
N ILE A 58 -24.12 -4.71 -20.84
CA ILE A 58 -23.94 -4.24 -22.22
C ILE A 58 -23.15 -5.30 -22.98
N SER A 59 -23.86 -6.03 -23.85
CA SER A 59 -23.32 -7.11 -24.67
C SER A 59 -22.11 -6.69 -25.49
N THR A 60 -21.08 -7.54 -25.52
CA THR A 60 -19.90 -7.36 -26.37
C THR A 60 -19.48 -8.67 -27.02
N ASN A 61 -19.03 -8.56 -28.28
CA ASN A 61 -18.49 -9.72 -29.01
C ASN A 61 -17.09 -10.09 -28.51
N GLU A 62 -16.35 -9.12 -27.97
CA GLU A 62 -15.00 -9.31 -27.43
C GLU A 62 -15.00 -9.29 -25.89
N LYS A 63 -13.92 -9.83 -25.29
CA LYS A 63 -13.71 -9.77 -23.83
C LYS A 63 -13.65 -8.32 -23.35
N LYS A 64 -14.57 -7.93 -22.47
CA LYS A 64 -14.60 -6.64 -21.76
C LYS A 64 -14.06 -6.81 -20.34
N TYR A 65 -13.19 -5.91 -19.94
CA TYR A 65 -12.56 -5.87 -18.62
C TYR A 65 -13.12 -4.68 -17.83
N ILE A 66 -13.73 -4.98 -16.68
CA ILE A 66 -14.31 -3.97 -15.80
C ILE A 66 -13.49 -3.90 -14.52
N PHE A 67 -12.83 -2.76 -14.33
CA PHE A 67 -12.01 -2.45 -13.17
C PHE A 67 -12.85 -1.73 -12.12
N LEU A 68 -12.99 -2.32 -10.94
CA LEU A 68 -13.65 -1.70 -9.79
C LEU A 68 -12.57 -1.17 -8.85
N CYS A 69 -12.47 0.14 -8.71
CA CYS A 69 -11.40 0.78 -7.94
C CYS A 69 -11.96 1.54 -6.74
N GLY A 70 -11.44 1.23 -5.55
CA GLY A 70 -11.80 1.95 -4.32
C GLY A 70 -10.92 1.57 -3.14
N LYS A 71 -10.62 2.54 -2.27
CA LYS A 71 -9.86 2.26 -1.05
C LYS A 71 -10.72 1.50 -0.05
N ILE A 72 -12.01 1.86 0.04
CA ILE A 72 -12.99 1.25 0.93
C ILE A 72 -14.22 0.83 0.11
N PHE A 73 -14.62 -0.43 0.19
CA PHE A 73 -15.86 -0.90 -0.45
C PHE A 73 -16.98 -0.95 0.59
N ARG A 74 -18.08 -0.23 0.37
CA ARG A 74 -19.23 -0.26 1.30
C ARG A 74 -19.96 -1.59 1.19
N ASN A 75 -20.41 -2.14 2.31
CA ASN A 75 -21.06 -3.47 2.37
C ASN A 75 -22.26 -3.58 1.42
N GLU A 76 -23.09 -2.55 1.33
CA GLU A 76 -24.24 -2.50 0.42
C GLU A 76 -23.82 -2.62 -1.05
N ALA A 77 -22.77 -1.91 -1.45
CA ALA A 77 -22.21 -1.97 -2.79
C ALA A 77 -21.71 -3.39 -3.09
N GLN A 78 -20.96 -3.99 -2.16
CA GLN A 78 -20.43 -5.34 -2.30
C GLN A 78 -21.54 -6.40 -2.43
N ASN A 79 -22.56 -6.32 -1.58
CA ASN A 79 -23.69 -7.25 -1.62
C ASN A 79 -24.44 -7.18 -2.95
N SER A 80 -24.59 -5.98 -3.53
CA SER A 80 -25.23 -5.82 -4.84
C SER A 80 -24.43 -6.45 -6.00
N LEU A 81 -23.10 -6.55 -5.85
CA LEU A 81 -22.21 -7.15 -6.85
C LEU A 81 -22.17 -8.68 -6.77
N LEU A 82 -22.58 -9.30 -5.66
CA LEU A 82 -22.42 -10.75 -5.44
C LEU A 82 -22.98 -11.59 -6.59
N LYS A 83 -24.17 -11.25 -7.08
CA LYS A 83 -24.82 -12.00 -8.16
C LYS A 83 -24.02 -11.99 -9.45
N ILE A 84 -23.49 -10.83 -9.86
CA ILE A 84 -22.75 -10.69 -11.13
C ILE A 84 -21.30 -11.19 -11.03
N LEU A 85 -20.74 -11.25 -9.81
CA LEU A 85 -19.41 -11.81 -9.59
C LEU A 85 -19.44 -13.35 -9.56
N GLU A 86 -20.55 -13.94 -9.14
CA GLU A 86 -20.77 -15.40 -9.13
C GLU A 86 -21.07 -15.93 -10.52
N GLU A 87 -21.98 -15.27 -11.24
CA GLU A 87 -22.36 -15.62 -12.61
C GLU A 87 -22.15 -14.41 -13.53
N PRO A 88 -20.90 -14.12 -13.95
CA PRO A 88 -20.61 -13.00 -14.82
C PRO A 88 -21.25 -13.19 -16.20
N PRO A 89 -21.75 -12.12 -16.84
CA PRO A 89 -22.18 -12.19 -18.23
C PRO A 89 -21.04 -12.64 -19.15
N SER A 90 -21.40 -13.23 -20.30
CA SER A 90 -20.42 -13.72 -21.29
C SER A 90 -19.43 -12.62 -21.67
N ASN A 91 -18.15 -12.98 -21.79
CA ASN A 91 -17.06 -12.09 -22.17
C ASN A 91 -16.74 -10.97 -21.15
N ILE A 92 -17.29 -10.99 -19.93
CA ILE A 92 -16.97 -9.99 -18.89
C ILE A 92 -15.93 -10.54 -17.91
N VAL A 93 -14.90 -9.74 -17.62
CA VAL A 93 -13.88 -10.03 -16.61
C VAL A 93 -13.83 -8.90 -15.59
N PHE A 94 -14.09 -9.22 -14.33
CA PHE A 94 -14.06 -8.25 -13.22
C PHE A 94 -12.70 -8.22 -12.53
N ILE A 95 -12.11 -7.04 -12.40
CA ILE A 95 -10.85 -6.82 -11.69
C ILE A 95 -11.10 -5.81 -10.58
N ILE A 96 -11.05 -6.26 -9.32
CA ILE A 96 -11.23 -5.39 -8.16
C ILE A 96 -9.85 -4.92 -7.70
N ILE A 97 -9.64 -3.61 -7.54
CA ILE A 97 -8.39 -3.03 -7.03
C ILE A 97 -8.68 -2.27 -5.74
N THR A 98 -8.00 -2.66 -4.66
CA THR A 98 -8.17 -2.04 -3.34
C THR A 98 -6.86 -1.99 -2.55
N ASN A 99 -6.77 -1.15 -1.51
CA ASN A 99 -5.56 -1.04 -0.68
C ASN A 99 -5.52 -2.01 0.51
N SER A 100 -6.67 -2.55 0.90
CA SER A 100 -6.77 -3.39 2.10
C SER A 100 -7.65 -4.61 1.87
N LYS A 101 -7.26 -5.75 2.46
CA LYS A 101 -8.08 -6.96 2.50
C LYS A 101 -9.35 -6.75 3.34
N SER A 102 -9.25 -5.93 4.40
CA SER A 102 -10.33 -5.74 5.38
C SER A 102 -11.56 -5.02 4.83
N THR A 103 -11.45 -4.38 3.67
CA THR A 103 -12.54 -3.64 3.05
C THR A 103 -13.41 -4.50 2.15
N ILE A 104 -12.96 -5.72 1.81
CA ILE A 104 -13.70 -6.66 0.97
C ILE A 104 -14.34 -7.74 1.85
N LEU A 105 -15.60 -8.05 1.59
CA LEU A 105 -16.37 -9.03 2.33
C LEU A 105 -15.81 -10.46 2.09
N PRO A 106 -15.83 -11.33 3.11
CA PRO A 106 -15.43 -12.73 2.96
C PRO A 106 -16.16 -13.47 1.84
N THR A 107 -17.42 -13.10 1.57
CA THR A 107 -18.27 -13.67 0.52
C THR A 107 -17.80 -13.34 -0.90
N ILE A 108 -17.06 -12.24 -1.08
CA ILE A 108 -16.41 -11.92 -2.36
C ILE A 108 -15.09 -12.69 -2.49
N PHE A 109 -14.30 -12.78 -1.41
CA PHE A 109 -13.06 -13.58 -1.40
C PHE A 109 -13.30 -15.07 -1.68
N SER A 110 -14.47 -15.60 -1.31
CA SER A 110 -14.82 -17.00 -1.62
C SER A 110 -15.12 -17.25 -3.10
N ARG A 111 -15.45 -16.19 -3.86
CA ARG A 111 -15.86 -16.28 -5.27
C ARG A 111 -14.78 -15.85 -6.25
N MET A 112 -13.81 -15.05 -5.80
CA MET A 112 -12.75 -14.52 -6.65
C MET A 112 -11.35 -14.81 -6.07
N PRO A 113 -10.39 -15.24 -6.91
CA PRO A 113 -9.00 -15.30 -6.50
C PRO A 113 -8.46 -13.90 -6.17
N HIS A 114 -7.52 -13.84 -5.23
CA HIS A 114 -6.90 -12.58 -4.82
C HIS A 114 -5.38 -12.66 -4.86
N LYS A 115 -4.74 -11.55 -5.22
CA LYS A 115 -3.29 -11.39 -5.24
C LYS A 115 -2.90 -10.16 -4.42
N ILE A 116 -1.99 -10.35 -3.48
CA ILE A 116 -1.40 -9.25 -2.71
C ILE A 116 -0.18 -8.76 -3.46
N LEU A 117 -0.25 -7.52 -3.93
CA LEU A 117 0.76 -6.83 -4.74
C LEU A 117 1.28 -5.60 -4.01
N LYS A 118 1.33 -5.68 -2.68
CA LYS A 118 2.07 -4.73 -1.89
C LYS A 118 3.54 -5.00 -2.14
N SER A 119 4.19 -4.16 -2.93
CA SER A 119 5.63 -4.01 -2.78
C SER A 119 5.84 -3.63 -1.31
N GLY A 120 6.66 -4.37 -0.56
CA GLY A 120 7.26 -3.74 0.61
C GLY A 120 7.80 -2.43 0.11
N LEU A 121 7.34 -1.29 0.67
CA LEU A 121 7.79 0.02 0.25
C LEU A 121 9.29 -0.13 0.05
N LYS A 122 9.79 0.03 -1.19
CA LYS A 122 11.22 0.23 -1.41
C LYS A 122 11.48 1.61 -0.82
N LYS A 123 11.41 1.70 0.51
CA LYS A 123 11.95 2.78 1.28
C LYS A 123 13.36 2.89 0.79
N GLU A 124 13.69 4.08 0.30
CA GLU A 124 15.03 4.40 -0.19
C GLU A 124 16.04 3.79 0.76
N ASP A 125 17.00 3.05 0.20
CA ASP A 125 18.06 2.45 1.01
C ASP A 125 18.72 3.61 1.76
N LEU A 126 18.58 3.61 3.08
CA LEU A 126 19.20 4.63 3.91
C LEU A 126 20.69 4.66 3.55
N SER A 127 21.17 5.81 3.10
CA SER A 127 22.59 6.02 2.77
C SER A 127 23.49 5.86 4.00
N LEU A 128 22.91 5.91 5.20
CA LEU A 128 23.57 5.58 6.45
C LEU A 128 23.90 4.08 6.51
N ASP A 129 25.20 3.78 6.57
CA ASP A 129 25.73 2.47 6.93
C ASP A 129 25.69 2.34 8.47
N ILE A 130 24.78 1.51 9.00
CA ILE A 130 24.53 1.46 10.44
C ILE A 130 25.72 0.87 11.19
N ARG A 131 26.46 -0.04 10.56
CA ARG A 131 27.71 -0.61 11.12
C ARG A 131 28.82 0.44 11.22
N LYS A 132 28.88 1.41 10.30
CA LYS A 132 29.91 2.45 10.31
C LYS A 132 29.49 3.73 11.01
N LEU A 133 28.20 3.92 11.24
CA LEU A 133 27.62 5.09 11.88
C LEU A 133 28.40 5.51 13.14
N ASP A 134 28.82 6.77 13.15
CA ASP A 134 29.46 7.43 14.28
C ASP A 134 28.71 8.72 14.70
N LEU A 135 29.21 9.39 15.75
CA LEU A 135 28.61 10.62 16.24
C LEU A 135 28.67 11.77 15.24
N LYS A 136 29.70 11.81 14.38
CA LYS A 136 29.85 12.84 13.35
C LYS A 136 28.80 12.65 12.27
N ASP A 137 28.58 11.42 11.82
CA ASP A 137 27.54 11.07 10.85
C ASP A 137 26.15 11.45 11.35
N VAL A 138 25.84 11.13 12.61
CA VAL A 138 24.56 11.51 13.24
C VAL A 138 24.40 13.01 13.34
N TYR A 139 25.45 13.73 13.75
CA TYR A 139 25.42 15.18 13.79
C TYR A 139 25.19 15.80 12.41
N GLU A 140 25.89 15.32 11.38
CA GLU A 140 25.73 15.79 10.00
C GLU A 140 24.33 15.51 9.47
N PHE A 141 23.81 14.31 9.71
CA PHE A 141 22.45 13.93 9.35
C PHE A 141 21.41 14.86 10.00
N LEU A 142 21.50 15.06 11.32
CA LEU A 142 20.56 15.92 12.06
C LEU A 142 20.66 17.39 11.62
N LYS A 143 21.87 17.87 11.30
CA LYS A 143 22.10 19.24 10.80
C LYS A 143 21.48 19.46 9.43
N GLN A 144 21.59 18.49 8.52
CA GLN A 144 20.99 18.57 7.18
C GLN A 144 19.45 18.47 7.23
N ASN A 145 18.93 17.75 8.22
CA ASN A 145 17.50 17.43 8.34
C ASN A 145 16.77 18.24 9.43
N GLN A 146 17.22 19.46 9.77
CA GLN A 146 16.61 20.26 10.84
C GLN A 146 15.13 20.62 10.60
N ARG A 147 14.68 20.61 9.35
CA ARG A 147 13.30 20.93 8.94
C ARG A 147 12.49 19.71 8.50
N ILE A 148 12.98 18.50 8.78
CA ILE A 148 12.29 17.27 8.40
C ILE A 148 10.86 17.25 8.93
N ASP A 149 9.91 16.92 8.06
CA ASP A 149 8.51 16.90 8.44
C ASP A 149 8.12 15.61 9.18
N LYS A 150 6.88 15.56 9.71
CA LYS A 150 6.37 14.40 10.45
C LYS A 150 6.33 13.12 9.59
N LYS A 151 5.89 13.23 8.34
CA LYS A 151 5.71 12.10 7.43
C LYS A 151 7.07 11.54 7.02
N GLU A 152 8.00 12.40 6.68
CA GLU A 152 9.40 12.08 6.39
C GLU A 152 10.08 11.42 7.59
N SER A 153 9.85 11.93 8.80
CA SER A 153 10.43 11.39 10.02
C SER A 153 9.91 9.99 10.37
N ILE A 154 8.60 9.76 10.23
CA ILE A 154 8.03 8.41 10.41
C ILE A 154 8.61 7.46 9.36
N SER A 155 8.72 7.94 8.11
CA SER A 155 9.33 7.15 7.05
C SER A 155 10.77 6.77 7.37
N PHE A 156 11.57 7.71 7.86
CA PHE A 156 12.95 7.49 8.27
C PHE A 156 13.07 6.42 9.38
N VAL A 157 12.24 6.50 10.44
CA VAL A 157 12.27 5.51 11.54
C VAL A 157 11.99 4.10 11.04
N GLU A 158 10.99 3.96 10.16
CA GLU A 158 10.67 2.68 9.52
C GLU A 158 11.79 2.19 8.60
N SER A 159 12.41 3.07 7.80
CA SER A 159 13.55 2.73 6.94
C SER A 159 14.75 2.27 7.77
N LEU A 160 14.99 2.92 8.91
CA LEU A 160 16.09 2.62 9.82
C LEU A 160 15.90 1.23 10.44
N LEU A 161 14.68 0.87 10.86
CA LEU A 161 14.38 -0.46 11.36
C LEU A 161 14.62 -1.54 10.30
N LEU A 162 14.21 -1.29 9.05
CA LEU A 162 14.47 -2.20 7.93
C LEU A 162 15.98 -2.36 7.67
N LYS A 163 16.74 -1.26 7.74
CA LYS A 163 18.19 -1.26 7.56
C LYS A 163 18.89 -2.08 8.64
N VAL A 164 18.53 -1.86 9.90
CA VAL A 164 19.00 -2.65 11.06
C VAL A 164 18.77 -4.14 10.84
N ASN A 165 17.56 -4.52 10.39
CA ASN A 165 17.23 -5.91 10.10
C ASN A 165 18.04 -6.46 8.91
N LYS A 166 18.17 -5.70 7.82
CA LYS A 166 18.97 -6.08 6.62
C LYS A 166 20.44 -6.26 6.95
N GLU A 167 20.96 -5.49 7.90
CA GLU A 167 22.34 -5.59 8.39
C GLU A 167 22.52 -6.63 9.51
N ASN A 168 21.49 -7.41 9.85
CA ASN A 168 21.48 -8.45 10.90
C ASN A 168 21.87 -7.91 12.29
N ILE A 169 21.42 -6.70 12.64
CA ILE A 169 21.68 -6.09 13.94
C ILE A 169 20.53 -6.41 14.92
N GLU A 170 20.66 -7.50 15.66
CA GLU A 170 20.55 -7.59 17.12
C GLU A 170 19.32 -7.13 17.97
N LEU A 171 18.39 -6.26 17.57
CA LEU A 171 17.23 -5.72 18.37
C LEU A 171 16.94 -6.27 19.81
N THR A 172 17.28 -5.60 20.93
CA THR A 172 16.74 -5.97 22.25
C THR A 172 15.29 -5.52 22.33
N GLN A 173 14.49 -6.14 23.21
CA GLN A 173 13.09 -5.77 23.37
C GLN A 173 12.90 -4.28 23.67
N ASN A 174 13.71 -3.71 24.57
CA ASN A 174 13.64 -2.28 24.92
C ASN A 174 13.97 -1.37 23.74
N GLU A 175 14.90 -1.77 22.86
CA GLU A 175 15.26 -1.00 21.68
C GLU A 175 14.20 -1.11 20.59
N LEU A 176 13.60 -2.28 20.39
CA LEU A 176 12.43 -2.45 19.51
C LEU A 176 11.24 -1.60 19.99
N GLU A 177 11.00 -1.55 21.29
CA GLU A 177 9.99 -0.68 21.89
C GLU A 177 10.28 0.80 21.64
N LEU A 178 11.56 1.20 21.60
CA LEU A 178 11.95 2.57 21.29
C LEU A 178 11.55 2.97 19.86
N PHE A 179 11.63 2.09 18.87
CA PHE A 179 11.12 2.37 17.52
C PHE A 179 9.61 2.65 17.54
N SER A 180 8.85 1.79 18.23
CA SER A 180 7.40 1.95 18.37
C SER A 180 7.03 3.25 19.10
N LYS A 181 7.76 3.58 20.17
CA LYS A 181 7.59 4.82 20.93
C LYS A 181 7.94 6.04 20.09
N SER A 182 8.97 5.96 19.26
CA SER A 182 9.39 7.04 18.36
C SER A 182 8.29 7.39 17.35
N ILE A 183 7.70 6.39 16.69
CA ILE A 183 6.56 6.59 15.78
C ILE A 183 5.37 7.19 16.52
N LYS A 184 5.07 6.70 17.74
CA LYS A 184 3.98 7.25 18.56
C LYS A 184 4.22 8.72 18.92
N LEU A 185 5.44 9.10 19.31
CA LEU A 185 5.80 10.48 19.64
C LEU A 185 5.69 11.41 18.42
N LEU A 186 6.15 10.97 17.25
CA LEU A 186 5.98 11.71 15.99
C LEU A 186 4.50 11.90 15.65
N ASN A 187 3.67 10.88 15.89
CA ASN A 187 2.22 10.98 15.71
C ASN A 187 1.58 11.98 16.67
N LEU A 188 2.11 12.11 17.89
CA LEU A 188 1.71 13.09 18.90
C LEU A 188 2.35 14.48 18.71
N ASN A 189 2.88 14.78 17.51
CA ASN A 189 3.47 16.07 17.15
C ASN A 189 4.70 16.46 18.00
N SER A 190 5.41 15.49 18.56
CA SER A 190 6.71 15.74 19.18
C SER A 190 7.71 16.26 18.15
N ARG A 191 8.65 17.12 18.58
CA ARG A 191 9.68 17.69 17.70
C ARG A 191 10.48 16.55 17.03
N PRO A 192 10.43 16.40 15.70
CA PRO A 192 11.02 15.23 15.05
C PRO A 192 12.51 15.06 15.31
N ILE A 193 13.26 16.16 15.28
CA ILE A 193 14.71 16.14 15.50
C ILE A 193 15.10 15.52 16.85
N ASN A 194 14.33 15.77 17.91
CA ASN A 194 14.61 15.23 19.24
C ASN A 194 14.35 13.71 19.28
N VAL A 195 13.29 13.26 18.61
CA VAL A 195 12.93 11.85 18.52
C VAL A 195 14.01 11.09 17.74
N LEU A 196 14.41 11.62 16.57
CA LEU A 196 15.45 11.03 15.74
C LEU A 196 16.81 11.00 16.44
N THR A 197 17.17 12.06 17.17
CA THR A 197 18.40 12.11 17.96
C THR A 197 18.45 10.96 18.96
N THR A 198 17.38 10.76 19.73
CA THR A 198 17.31 9.70 20.75
C THR A 198 17.47 8.32 20.12
N LEU A 199 16.78 8.09 18.99
CA LEU A 199 16.82 6.82 18.29
C LEU A 199 18.22 6.52 17.73
N LEU A 200 18.85 7.49 17.05
CA LEU A 200 20.17 7.33 16.43
C LEU A 200 21.28 7.12 17.47
N LEU A 201 21.24 7.85 18.58
CA LEU A 201 22.20 7.66 19.69
C LEU A 201 22.06 6.27 20.32
N THR A 202 20.83 5.74 20.42
CA THR A 202 20.61 4.38 20.94
C THR A 202 21.27 3.34 20.03
N ILE A 203 21.15 3.51 18.71
CA ILE A 203 21.77 2.61 17.72
C ILE A 203 23.30 2.69 17.78
N ILE A 204 23.88 3.90 17.91
CA ILE A 204 25.33 4.06 18.10
C ILE A 204 25.80 3.35 19.37
N ASN A 205 25.13 3.60 20.50
CA ASN A 205 25.52 3.02 21.77
C ASN A 205 25.46 1.48 21.72
N ARG A 206 24.53 0.93 20.96
CA ARG A 206 24.45 -0.50 20.73
C ARG A 206 25.64 -1.04 19.95
N LYS A 207 26.07 -0.36 18.89
CA LYS A 207 27.28 -0.73 18.14
C LYS A 207 28.51 -0.84 19.05
N HIS A 208 28.63 0.01 20.07
CA HIS A 208 29.75 -0.04 21.02
C HIS A 208 29.67 -1.18 22.05
N ARG A 209 28.55 -1.91 22.12
CA ARG A 209 28.34 -3.04 23.05
C ARG A 209 28.52 -4.42 22.41
N VAL A 210 28.69 -4.48 21.09
CA VAL A 210 28.95 -5.70 20.30
C VAL A 210 30.41 -5.68 19.86
#